data_AF-A0A0F9B6R9-F1
#
_entry.id   AF-A0A0F9B6R9-F1
#
_cell.length_a   1.000
_cell.length_b   1.000
_cell.length_c   1.000
_cell.angle_alpha   90.00
_cell.angle_beta   90.00
_cell.angle_gamma   90.00
#
_symmetry.space_group_name_H-M   'P 1'
#
loop_
_entity.id
_entity.type
_entity.pdbx_description
1 polymer ?
#
loop_
_entity_poly.entity_id
_entity_poly.type
_entity_poly.pdbx_seq_one_letter_code
_entity_poly.pdbx_strand_id
1 'polypeptide(L)'
;FTSYFGYTQWLLGLADSEFTLVDSEYKIHMNAAGIEIREALGRVAADVVEAAVLKNDSSLTPLYERRQKLMAVRIQLESRLKIYEKMNYALSRELTRRDMEARIQ
;
A
#
# COMPACT_ATOMS: atom_id res chain seq x y z
N PHE A 1 8.50 -20.64 -8.81
CA PHE A 1 8.70 -19.73 -7.64
C PHE A 1 9.10 -18.34 -8.10
N THR A 2 10.20 -18.18 -8.86
CA THR A 2 10.68 -16.90 -9.42
C THR A 2 9.63 -16.13 -10.23
N SER A 3 8.80 -16.83 -11.02
CA SER A 3 7.72 -16.19 -11.80
C SER A 3 6.63 -15.55 -10.91
N TYR A 4 6.28 -16.16 -9.78
CA TYR A 4 5.31 -15.61 -8.83
C TYR A 4 5.88 -14.44 -8.04
N PHE A 5 7.17 -14.50 -7.71
CA PHE A 5 7.90 -13.40 -7.10
C PHE A 5 7.91 -12.15 -8.01
N GLY A 6 8.39 -12.29 -9.24
CA GLY A 6 8.42 -11.20 -10.21
C GLY A 6 7.04 -10.66 -10.56
N TYR A 7 6.04 -11.54 -10.71
CA TYR A 7 4.65 -11.11 -10.93
C TYR A 7 4.10 -10.28 -9.77
N THR A 8 4.42 -10.67 -8.53
CA THR A 8 3.98 -9.92 -7.34
C THR A 8 4.67 -8.57 -7.22
N GLN A 9 5.95 -8.48 -7.59
CA GLN A 9 6.67 -7.20 -7.68
C GLN A 9 6.02 -6.27 -8.72
N TRP A 10 5.69 -6.80 -9.89
CA TRP A 10 5.02 -6.03 -10.94
C TRP A 10 3.64 -5.53 -10.50
N LEU A 11 2.82 -6.41 -9.91
CA LEU A 11 1.52 -6.03 -9.36
C LEU A 11 1.63 -4.97 -8.26
N LEU A 12 2.64 -5.08 -7.39
CA LEU A 12 2.89 -4.08 -6.35
C LEU A 12 3.23 -2.72 -6.97
N GLY A 13 4.10 -2.68 -7.97
CA GLY A 13 4.44 -1.43 -8.67
C GLY A 13 3.24 -0.77 -9.35
N LEU A 14 2.32 -1.56 -9.92
CA LEU A 14 1.05 -1.05 -10.45
C LEU A 14 0.16 -0.48 -9.34
N ALA A 15 -0.02 -1.23 -8.24
CA ALA A 15 -0.83 -0.80 -7.12
C ALA A 15 -0.28 0.47 -6.46
N ASP A 16 1.04 0.61 -6.36
CA ASP A 16 1.73 1.77 -5.79
C ASP A 16 1.52 3.02 -6.65
N SER A 17 1.67 2.86 -7.96
CA SER A 17 1.50 3.94 -8.93
C SER A 17 0.05 4.46 -8.88
N GLU A 18 -0.91 3.55 -8.94
CA GLU A 18 -2.34 3.87 -8.86
C GLU A 18 -2.73 4.48 -7.52
N PHE A 19 -2.25 3.91 -6.42
CA PHE A 19 -2.49 4.45 -5.08
C PHE A 19 -1.93 5.87 -4.95
N THR A 20 -0.73 6.13 -5.47
CA THR A 20 -0.09 7.46 -5.36
C THR A 20 -0.92 8.53 -6.07
N LEU A 21 -1.47 8.21 -7.25
CA LEU A 21 -2.36 9.12 -7.97
C LEU A 21 -3.64 9.38 -7.18
N VAL A 22 -4.32 8.32 -6.75
CA VAL A 22 -5.60 8.42 -6.02
C VAL A 22 -5.43 9.10 -4.66
N ASP A 23 -4.36 8.81 -3.91
CA ASP A 23 -4.07 9.44 -2.63
C ASP A 23 -3.77 10.94 -2.78
N SER A 24 -3.07 11.33 -3.85
CA SER A 24 -2.78 12.73 -4.16
C SER A 24 -4.04 13.51 -4.52
N GLU A 25 -4.87 12.95 -5.42
CA GLU A 25 -6.17 13.51 -5.79
C GLU A 25 -7.05 13.67 -4.55
N TYR A 26 -7.17 12.61 -3.74
CA TYR A 26 -7.95 12.62 -2.50
C TYR A 26 -7.48 13.70 -1.54
N LYS A 27 -6.17 13.84 -1.32
CA LYS A 27 -5.61 14.88 -0.43
C LYS A 27 -5.89 16.29 -0.93
N ILE A 28 -5.83 16.53 -2.24
CA ILE A 28 -6.13 17.85 -2.81
C ILE A 28 -7.60 18.21 -2.52
N HIS A 29 -8.53 17.31 -2.86
CA HIS A 29 -9.94 17.54 -2.61
C HIS A 29 -10.25 17.65 -1.12
N MET A 30 -9.61 16.82 -0.29
CA MET A 30 -9.80 16.87 1.15
C MET A 30 -9.26 18.14 1.79
N ASN A 31 -8.14 18.64 1.29
CA ASN A 31 -7.60 19.90 1.76
C ASN A 31 -8.52 21.07 1.39
N ALA A 32 -9.08 21.08 0.19
CA ALA A 32 -10.02 22.13 -0.24
C ALA A 32 -11.31 22.10 0.59
N ALA A 33 -11.99 20.95 0.65
CA ALA A 33 -13.24 20.82 1.38
C ALA A 33 -13.08 20.91 2.92
N GLY A 34 -11.89 20.60 3.43
CA GLY A 34 -11.56 20.72 4.85
C GLY A 34 -11.27 22.14 5.34
N ILE A 35 -11.22 23.17 4.48
CA ILE A 35 -10.93 24.57 4.90
C ILE A 35 -11.99 25.05 5.89
N GLU A 36 -13.26 25.08 5.46
CA GLU A 36 -14.37 25.57 6.28
C GLU A 36 -14.56 24.75 7.56
N ILE A 37 -14.35 23.42 7.48
CA ILE A 37 -14.46 22.53 8.63
C ILE A 37 -13.37 22.81 9.67
N ARG A 38 -12.13 23.07 9.25
CA ARG A 38 -11.03 23.43 10.16
C ARG A 38 -11.24 24.80 10.79
N GLU A 39 -11.82 25.74 10.06
CA GLU A 39 -12.18 27.05 10.60
C GLU A 39 -13.28 26.93 11.68
N ALA A 40 -14.28 26.08 11.45
CA ALA A 40 -15.37 25.86 12.39
C ALA A 40 -14.95 25.06 13.63
N LEU A 41 -14.12 24.02 13.47
CA LEU A 41 -13.73 23.09 14.55
C LEU A 41 -12.46 23.51 15.29
N GLY A 42 -11.65 24.42 14.72
CA GLY A 42 -10.36 24.81 15.28
C GLY A 42 -9.30 23.72 15.14
N ARG A 43 -8.37 23.63 16.12
CA ARG A 43 -7.30 22.62 16.12
C ARG A 43 -7.84 21.26 16.56
N VAL A 44 -8.28 20.48 15.59
CA VAL A 44 -8.67 19.07 15.76
C VAL A 44 -7.73 18.15 14.99
N ALA A 45 -7.76 16.86 15.32
CA ALA A 45 -6.99 15.85 14.63
C ALA A 45 -7.49 15.65 13.19
N ALA A 46 -6.59 15.22 12.30
CA ALA A 46 -6.86 15.15 10.86
C ALA A 46 -7.94 14.14 10.49
N ASP A 47 -8.05 13.04 11.24
CA ASP A 47 -9.09 12.02 11.15
C ASP A 47 -10.48 12.58 11.48
N VAL A 48 -10.58 13.48 12.46
CA VAL A 48 -11.83 14.17 12.79
C VAL A 48 -12.27 15.10 11.64
N VAL A 49 -11.32 15.83 11.04
CA VAL A 49 -11.59 16.66 9.87
C VAL A 49 -12.04 15.80 8.69
N GLU A 50 -11.32 14.71 8.40
CA GLU A 50 -11.65 13.78 7.32
C GLU A 50 -13.06 13.21 7.46
N ALA A 51 -13.42 12.74 8.66
CA ALA A 51 -14.76 12.23 8.95
C ALA A 51 -15.84 13.30 8.78
N ALA A 52 -15.58 14.53 9.23
CA ALA A 52 -16.51 15.64 9.08
C ALA A 52 -16.69 16.04 7.61
N VAL A 53 -15.63 16.05 6.80
CA VAL A 53 -15.76 16.34 5.38
C VAL A 53 -16.51 15.24 4.65
N LEU A 54 -16.18 13.97 4.89
CA LEU A 54 -16.89 12.84 4.25
C LEU A 54 -18.38 12.80 4.62
N LYS A 55 -18.75 13.30 5.81
CA LYS A 55 -20.15 13.45 6.23
C LYS A 55 -20.86 14.56 5.44
N ASN A 56 -20.19 15.68 5.20
CA ASN A 56 -20.78 16.86 4.56
C ASN A 56 -20.73 16.83 3.03
N ASP A 57 -19.72 16.17 2.47
CA ASP A 57 -19.49 16.02 1.03
C ASP A 57 -19.39 14.53 0.66
N SER A 58 -20.56 13.95 0.36
CA SER A 58 -20.65 12.56 -0.06
C SER A 58 -19.97 12.29 -1.41
N SER A 59 -19.67 13.32 -2.21
CA SER A 59 -19.02 13.15 -3.53
C SER A 59 -17.60 12.62 -3.42
N LEU A 60 -16.95 12.79 -2.27
CA LEU A 60 -15.60 12.27 -1.98
C LEU A 60 -15.59 10.82 -1.50
N THR A 61 -16.76 10.25 -1.15
CA THR A 61 -16.87 8.87 -0.65
C THR A 61 -16.32 7.84 -1.64
N PRO A 62 -16.65 7.87 -2.95
CA PRO A 62 -16.12 6.89 -3.89
C PRO A 62 -14.59 6.94 -4.01
N LEU A 63 -14.02 8.14 -3.95
CA LEU A 63 -12.58 8.35 -4.03
C LEU A 63 -11.88 7.84 -2.75
N TYR A 64 -12.46 8.11 -1.59
CA TYR A 64 -12.01 7.55 -0.31
C TYR A 64 -12.04 6.01 -0.32
N GLU A 65 -13.15 5.40 -0.75
CA GLU A 65 -13.25 3.94 -0.82
C GLU A 65 -12.22 3.33 -1.76
N ARG A 66 -12.01 3.94 -2.94
CA ARG A 66 -10.99 3.49 -3.90
C ARG A 66 -9.60 3.55 -3.28
N ARG A 67 -9.28 4.65 -2.59
CA ARG A 67 -8.03 4.80 -1.84
C ARG A 67 -7.85 3.70 -0.80
N GLN A 68 -8.87 3.41 -0.01
CA GLN A 68 -8.82 2.35 1.01
C GLN A 68 -8.62 0.95 0.39
N LYS A 69 -9.34 0.64 -0.68
CA LYS A 69 -9.20 -0.62 -1.42
C LYS A 69 -7.78 -0.79 -1.97
N LEU A 70 -7.22 0.25 -2.59
CA LEU A 70 -5.85 0.23 -3.11
C LEU A 70 -4.81 0.09 -1.99
N MET A 71 -5.00 0.78 -0.86
CA MET A 71 -4.13 0.63 0.31
C MET A 71 -4.11 -0.81 0.83
N ALA A 72 -5.29 -1.43 0.93
CA ALA A 72 -5.41 -2.82 1.38
C ALA A 72 -4.70 -3.78 0.41
N VAL A 73 -4.89 -3.61 -0.90
CA VAL A 73 -4.22 -4.41 -1.93
C VAL A 73 -2.70 -4.24 -1.84
N ARG A 74 -2.21 -3.01 -1.68
CA ARG A 74 -0.77 -2.73 -1.53
C ARG A 74 -0.18 -3.48 -0.33
N ILE A 75 -0.81 -3.34 0.85
CA ILE A 75 -0.35 -4.00 2.08
C ILE A 75 -0.30 -5.53 1.90
N GLN A 76 -1.30 -6.10 1.24
CA GLN A 76 -1.32 -7.54 0.95
C GLN A 76 -0.19 -7.97 0.01
N LEU A 77 0.09 -7.19 -1.05
CA LEU A 77 1.16 -7.47 -1.99
C LEU A 77 2.54 -7.32 -1.34
N GLU A 78 2.76 -6.28 -0.54
CA GLU A 78 3.99 -6.11 0.25
C GLU A 78 4.22 -7.29 1.20
N SER A 79 3.17 -7.75 1.88
CA SER A 79 3.26 -8.91 2.78
C SER A 79 3.65 -10.18 2.03
N ARG A 80 3.01 -10.45 0.89
CA ARG A 80 3.33 -11.59 0.01
C ARG A 80 4.77 -11.51 -0.49
N LEU A 81 5.21 -10.32 -0.89
CA LEU A 81 6.58 -10.12 -1.38
C LEU A 81 7.61 -10.46 -0.29
N LYS A 82 7.40 -9.98 0.95
CA LYS A 82 8.27 -10.32 2.09
C LYS A 82 8.33 -11.82 2.37
N ILE A 83 7.22 -12.54 2.20
CA ILE A 83 7.21 -14.01 2.35
C ILE A 83 8.06 -14.64 1.26
N TYR A 84 7.91 -14.21 0.02
CA TYR A 84 8.67 -14.77 -1.10
C TYR A 84 10.16 -14.47 -1.00
N GLU A 85 10.56 -13.28 -0.54
CA GLU A 85 11.97 -12.94 -0.28
C GLU A 85 12.58 -13.89 0.74
N LYS A 86 11.88 -14.14 1.86
CA LYS A 86 12.35 -15.07 2.90
C LYS A 86 12.52 -16.49 2.36
N MET A 87 11.56 -16.97 1.58
CA MET A 87 11.63 -18.30 0.97
C MET A 87 12.78 -18.39 -0.05
N ASN A 88 12.98 -17.36 -0.88
CA ASN A 88 14.09 -17.32 -1.82
C ASN A 88 15.43 -17.39 -1.09
N TYR A 89 15.60 -16.58 -0.04
CA TYR A 89 16.81 -16.56 0.77
C TYR A 89 17.08 -17.89 1.50
N ALA A 90 16.03 -18.57 1.97
CA ALA A 90 16.16 -19.91 2.55
C ALA A 90 16.61 -20.94 1.50
N LEU A 91 16.00 -20.91 0.30
CA LEU A 91 16.34 -21.83 -0.79
C LEU A 91 17.79 -21.62 -1.27
N SER A 92 18.22 -20.37 -1.44
CA SER A 92 19.59 -20.05 -1.86
C SER A 92 20.62 -20.55 -0.85
N ARG A 93 20.37 -20.36 0.46
CA ARG A 93 21.26 -20.88 1.51
C ARG A 93 21.37 -22.40 1.49
N GLU A 94 20.24 -23.09 1.30
CA GLU A 94 20.20 -24.55 1.23
C GLU A 94 20.93 -25.09 0.00
N LEU A 95 20.79 -24.44 -1.17
CA LEU A 95 21.54 -24.78 -2.38
C LEU A 95 23.05 -24.61 -2.16
N THR A 96 23.48 -23.50 -1.55
CA THR A 96 24.89 -23.29 -1.21
C THR A 96 25.43 -24.34 -0.24
N ARG A 97 24.63 -24.74 0.77
CA ARG A 97 25.01 -25.82 1.69
C ARG A 97 25.26 -27.14 0.94
N ARG A 98 24.33 -27.52 0.06
CA ARG A 98 24.44 -28.74 -0.75
C ARG A 98 25.64 -28.72 -1.69
N ASP A 99 25.92 -27.58 -2.33
CA ASP A 99 27.09 -27.42 -3.20
C ASP A 99 28.41 -27.58 -2.43
N MET A 100 28.47 -27.09 -1.18
CA MET A 100 29.65 -27.30 -0.32
C MET A 100 29.81 -28.76 0.09
N GLU A 101 28.71 -29.44 0.47
CA GLU A 101 28.73 -30.87 0.82
C GLU A 101 29.18 -31.74 -0.36
N ALA A 102 28.69 -31.44 -1.56
CA ALA A 102 29.07 -32.15 -2.78
C ALA A 102 30.54 -31.95 -3.20
N ARG A 103 31.21 -30.88 -2.73
CA ARG A 103 32.66 -30.64 -2.98
C ARG A 103 33.57 -31.34 -1.96
N ILE A 104 33.02 -31.72 -0.80
CA ILE A 104 33.77 -32.37 0.28
C ILE A 104 33.78 -33.90 0.08
N GLN A 105 32.74 -34.45 -0.54
CA GLN A 105 32.66 -35.85 -0.98
C GLN A 105 33.46 -36.10 -2.26
#